data_AF-A0A5D3DQY0-F1
#
_entry.id   AF-A0A5D3DQY0-F1
#
_cell.length_a   1.000
_cell.length_b   1.000
_cell.length_c   1.000
_cell.angle_alpha   90.00
_cell.angle_beta   90.00
_cell.angle_gamma   90.00
#
_symmetry.space_group_name_H-M   'P 1'
#
loop_
_entity.id
_entity.type
_entity.pdbx_description
1 polymer ?
#
loop_
_entity_poly.entity_id
_entity_poly.type
_entity_poly.pdbx_seq_one_letter_code
_entity_poly.pdbx_strand_id
1 'polypeptide(L)'
;MNLTLQISFFHSSSQDKVVEICSREQEVVIALGSNVGDRLQNFNEALRLMKKAGIHITRHACLYETAPAYVTDQPQFLNSAVRAVTKLGPHELLSAVKNIEKQLGRTAGIRYGPRPIDLDILLYGRYKIHSDILTIPHERIWERPFVLAPLIDLLGSDVDTDDVASWHSLAADHGGLFESWEKVGGEYLVGKEGMRRVLSVGNSLWDWSCKTSVMGVLNLTPDSFSDGGKFQSIEAAVSQVRSMVSDGADMIDIGAQSTRPMAPMISVEEELDRLIPVLEAVTRMPEMGGKLISVDTFYSKVALEAVKRGAHIVNDVSAGNLDPEMHKVVADLNVPYIAMHMRGDPSTMQNNENLQYDDVCNQIALELHSKIRDAESSGIPAWRIIIDPGVGFSKTTKQNLEILTGVPKIRTAIARRSLGLSHAPMLIGPSRKKFLGEVCSRSVATERDPATVAAVTVGVLGGANIVRVHNVRDNVDAIMPLEANRNILVRLGTEEGSRFKAKEE
;
A
#
# COMPACT_ATOMS: atom_id res chain seq x y z
N MET A 1 -15.45 -78.91 -41.89
CA MET A 1 -14.43 -78.48 -40.91
C MET A 1 -14.98 -77.21 -40.25
N ASN A 2 -15.87 -77.30 -39.26
CA ASN A 2 -15.61 -77.52 -37.81
C ASN A 2 -14.76 -76.37 -37.24
N LEU A 3 -15.17 -75.48 -36.32
CA LEU A 3 -16.12 -75.44 -35.18
C LEU A 3 -16.57 -73.95 -35.00
N THR A 4 -17.84 -73.56 -34.89
CA THR A 4 -18.73 -73.45 -33.69
C THR A 4 -18.06 -73.07 -32.36
N LEU A 5 -18.46 -71.94 -31.74
CA LEU A 5 -18.87 -71.88 -30.31
C LEU A 5 -19.47 -70.50 -29.92
N GLN A 6 -20.78 -70.49 -29.66
CA GLN A 6 -21.43 -69.60 -28.69
C GLN A 6 -20.90 -69.92 -27.29
N ILE A 7 -20.64 -68.93 -26.44
CA ILE A 7 -20.94 -69.00 -25.00
C ILE A 7 -21.32 -67.59 -24.51
N SER A 8 -22.49 -67.48 -23.88
CA SER A 8 -22.87 -66.39 -23.00
C SER A 8 -22.70 -66.81 -21.54
N PHE A 9 -22.48 -65.81 -20.68
CA PHE A 9 -22.87 -65.67 -19.26
C PHE A 9 -21.84 -65.82 -18.11
N PHE A 10 -22.02 -64.82 -17.20
CA PHE A 10 -21.85 -64.77 -15.73
C PHE A 10 -20.49 -64.40 -15.06
N HIS A 11 -20.48 -63.14 -14.59
CA HIS A 11 -20.18 -62.64 -13.22
C HIS A 11 -18.75 -62.31 -12.74
N SER A 12 -18.70 -61.11 -12.10
CA SER A 12 -17.84 -60.66 -10.99
C SER A 12 -16.41 -60.25 -11.38
N SER A 13 -15.84 -59.10 -10.98
CA SER A 13 -16.08 -58.24 -9.82
C SER A 13 -15.60 -56.79 -10.09
N SER A 14 -16.24 -55.89 -9.35
CA SER A 14 -15.89 -54.50 -9.02
C SER A 14 -14.41 -54.10 -9.08
N GLN A 15 -14.12 -53.07 -9.85
CA GLN A 15 -13.15 -52.05 -9.45
C GLN A 15 -13.81 -50.69 -9.61
N ASP A 16 -14.28 -50.17 -8.48
CA ASP A 16 -14.58 -48.75 -8.29
C ASP A 16 -13.33 -47.95 -8.65
N LYS A 17 -13.32 -47.40 -9.87
CA LYS A 17 -12.46 -46.25 -10.15
C LYS A 17 -13.08 -45.07 -9.43
N VAL A 18 -12.69 -44.92 -8.16
CA VAL A 18 -12.74 -43.64 -7.47
C VAL A 18 -11.87 -42.70 -8.30
N VAL A 19 -12.51 -41.96 -9.20
CA VAL A 19 -11.91 -40.78 -9.79
C VAL A 19 -11.78 -39.81 -8.62
N GLU A 20 -10.56 -39.64 -8.12
CA GLU A 20 -10.25 -38.47 -7.30
C GLU A 20 -10.56 -37.24 -8.16
N ILE A 21 -11.75 -36.67 -7.96
CA ILE A 21 -12.07 -35.33 -8.43
C ILE A 21 -11.20 -34.42 -7.57
N CYS A 22 -9.97 -34.17 -8.01
CA CYS A 22 -9.10 -33.18 -7.43
C CYS A 22 -9.87 -31.84 -7.51
N SER A 23 -10.42 -31.39 -6.38
CA SER A 23 -11.20 -30.15 -6.29
C SER A 23 -10.28 -29.00 -6.71
N ARG A 24 -10.40 -28.58 -7.98
CA ARG A 24 -9.52 -27.56 -8.56
C ARG A 24 -9.77 -26.25 -7.82
N GLU A 25 -8.72 -25.69 -7.23
CA GLU A 25 -8.79 -24.38 -6.59
C GLU A 25 -9.35 -23.36 -7.58
N GLN A 26 -10.29 -22.55 -7.09
CA GLN A 26 -10.92 -21.49 -7.85
C GLN A 26 -10.47 -20.15 -7.30
N GLU A 27 -10.23 -19.23 -8.22
CA GLU A 27 -9.96 -17.86 -7.89
C GLU A 27 -11.26 -17.09 -7.66
N VAL A 28 -11.31 -16.27 -6.62
CA VAL A 28 -12.51 -15.53 -6.24
C VAL A 28 -12.16 -14.09 -5.90
N VAL A 29 -13.13 -13.20 -6.12
CA VAL A 29 -13.05 -11.81 -5.65
C VAL A 29 -14.16 -11.56 -4.65
N ILE A 30 -13.80 -11.06 -3.47
CA ILE A 30 -14.74 -10.77 -2.39
C ILE A 30 -14.60 -9.29 -2.02
N ALA A 31 -15.69 -8.53 -2.07
CA ALA A 31 -15.75 -7.17 -1.56
C ALA A 31 -15.91 -7.18 -0.04
N LEU A 32 -15.32 -6.19 0.63
CA LEU A 32 -15.47 -5.92 2.06
C LEU A 32 -16.08 -4.54 2.26
N GLY A 33 -17.09 -4.43 3.12
CA GLY A 33 -17.70 -3.15 3.51
C GLY A 33 -17.97 -3.10 5.01
N SER A 34 -17.65 -1.97 5.68
CA SER A 34 -17.92 -1.79 7.11
C SER A 34 -18.24 -0.33 7.43
N ASN A 35 -19.29 -0.06 8.22
CA ASN A 35 -19.60 1.29 8.69
C ASN A 35 -20.01 1.37 10.17
N VAL A 36 -19.84 0.30 10.95
CA VAL A 36 -20.19 0.25 12.37
C VAL A 36 -19.00 -0.29 13.18
N GLY A 37 -18.76 0.32 14.34
CA GLY A 37 -17.68 -0.09 15.25
C GLY A 37 -16.29 0.23 14.70
N ASP A 38 -15.32 -0.59 15.07
CA ASP A 38 -13.96 -0.51 14.52
C ASP A 38 -13.92 -1.18 13.14
N ARG A 39 -14.12 -0.34 12.11
CA ARG A 39 -14.24 -0.76 10.70
C ARG A 39 -13.03 -1.56 10.21
N LEU A 40 -11.82 -1.19 10.64
CA LEU A 40 -10.60 -1.86 10.22
C LEU A 40 -10.40 -3.17 10.99
N GLN A 41 -10.67 -3.18 12.30
CA GLN A 41 -10.60 -4.42 13.06
C GLN A 41 -11.60 -5.46 12.54
N ASN A 42 -12.78 -5.02 12.09
CA ASN A 42 -13.73 -5.89 11.40
C ASN A 42 -13.13 -6.50 10.12
N PHE A 43 -12.38 -5.72 9.34
CA PHE A 43 -11.67 -6.25 8.15
C PHE A 43 -10.59 -7.25 8.55
N ASN A 44 -9.72 -6.91 9.51
CA ASN A 44 -8.64 -7.78 9.97
C ASN A 44 -9.18 -9.14 10.47
N GLU A 45 -10.25 -9.11 11.26
CA GLU A 45 -10.88 -10.32 11.77
C GLU A 45 -11.60 -11.10 10.67
N ALA A 46 -12.24 -10.43 9.70
CA ALA A 46 -12.83 -11.08 8.53
C ALA A 46 -11.77 -11.83 7.72
N LEU A 47 -10.62 -11.21 7.43
CA LEU A 47 -9.50 -11.86 6.73
C LEU A 47 -8.97 -13.07 7.52
N ARG A 48 -8.85 -12.96 8.85
CA ARG A 48 -8.45 -14.06 9.73
C ARG A 48 -9.43 -15.23 9.68
N LEU A 49 -10.74 -14.94 9.66
CA LEU A 49 -11.79 -15.95 9.59
C LEU A 49 -11.90 -16.57 8.18
N MET A 50 -11.70 -15.79 7.11
CA MET A 50 -11.60 -16.28 5.73
C MET A 50 -10.48 -17.31 5.60
N LYS A 51 -9.28 -16.99 6.11
CA LYS A 51 -8.15 -17.93 6.12
C LYS A 51 -8.50 -19.25 6.82
N LYS A 52 -9.17 -19.18 7.98
CA LYS A 52 -9.64 -20.38 8.72
C LYS A 52 -10.71 -21.17 7.96
N ALA A 53 -11.50 -20.51 7.12
CA ALA A 53 -12.53 -21.14 6.30
C ALA A 53 -11.98 -21.74 4.98
N GLY A 54 -10.67 -21.71 4.73
CA GLY A 54 -10.09 -22.19 3.47
C GLY A 54 -10.19 -21.20 2.31
N ILE A 55 -10.30 -19.90 2.61
CA ILE A 55 -10.22 -18.80 1.64
C ILE A 55 -8.86 -18.14 1.82
N HIS A 56 -7.94 -18.39 0.90
CA HIS A 56 -6.56 -17.92 0.99
C HIS A 56 -6.38 -16.65 0.15
N ILE A 57 -6.23 -15.51 0.84
CA ILE A 57 -6.04 -14.21 0.20
C ILE A 57 -4.72 -14.18 -0.54
N THR A 58 -4.77 -13.76 -1.80
CA THR A 58 -3.60 -13.64 -2.67
C THR A 58 -3.25 -12.18 -2.96
N ARG A 59 -4.22 -11.25 -2.89
CA ARG A 59 -4.04 -9.80 -3.09
C ARG A 59 -5.07 -8.97 -2.33
N HIS A 60 -4.68 -7.74 -2.02
CA HIS A 60 -5.54 -6.73 -1.40
C HIS A 60 -5.68 -5.51 -2.32
N ALA A 61 -6.87 -4.93 -2.37
CA ALA A 61 -7.10 -3.62 -2.97
C ALA A 61 -6.69 -2.49 -2.02
N CYS A 62 -6.82 -1.23 -2.44
CA CYS A 62 -6.73 -0.10 -1.52
C CYS A 62 -7.93 -0.07 -0.56
N LEU A 63 -7.82 0.73 0.51
CA LEU A 63 -8.97 1.11 1.34
C LEU A 63 -9.61 2.38 0.78
N TYR A 64 -10.94 2.37 0.72
CA TYR A 64 -11.74 3.51 0.30
C TYR A 64 -12.73 3.90 1.39
N GLU A 65 -12.71 5.15 1.82
CA GLU A 65 -13.78 5.70 2.64
C GLU A 65 -14.80 6.40 1.75
N THR A 66 -16.07 6.02 1.88
CA THR A 66 -17.14 6.55 1.03
C THR A 66 -18.38 6.96 1.83
N ALA A 67 -19.12 7.93 1.26
CA ALA A 67 -20.46 8.23 1.74
C ALA A 67 -21.39 7.01 1.55
N PRO A 68 -22.43 6.85 2.38
CA PRO A 68 -23.45 5.83 2.18
C PRO A 68 -24.21 6.03 0.87
N ALA A 69 -24.38 4.96 0.09
CA ALA A 69 -24.95 5.05 -1.26
C ALA A 69 -26.50 5.05 -1.32
N TYR A 70 -27.18 4.55 -0.28
CA TYR A 70 -28.64 4.34 -0.32
C TYR A 70 -29.35 4.96 0.89
N VAL A 71 -29.04 4.49 2.09
CA VAL A 71 -29.50 5.13 3.33
C VAL A 71 -28.42 6.14 3.71
N THR A 72 -28.70 7.44 3.54
CA THR A 72 -27.68 8.49 3.69
C THR A 72 -27.46 8.94 5.13
N ASP A 73 -28.44 8.74 6.01
CA ASP A 73 -28.35 8.99 7.45
C ASP A 73 -27.68 7.80 8.17
N GLN A 74 -26.40 7.56 7.88
CA GLN A 74 -25.56 6.58 8.55
C GLN A 74 -24.07 6.93 8.46
N PRO A 75 -23.20 6.30 9.27
CA PRO A 75 -21.76 6.54 9.18
C PRO A 75 -21.18 6.13 7.82
N GLN A 76 -20.05 6.77 7.46
CA GLN A 76 -19.31 6.46 6.24
C GLN A 76 -18.80 5.03 6.21
N PHE A 77 -18.80 4.43 5.02
CA PHE A 77 -18.30 3.09 4.80
C PHE A 77 -16.80 3.10 4.57
N LEU A 78 -16.11 2.13 5.15
CA LEU A 78 -14.82 1.66 4.67
C LEU A 78 -15.08 0.50 3.71
N ASN A 79 -14.53 0.57 2.50
CA ASN A 79 -14.69 -0.43 1.45
C ASN A 79 -13.33 -0.91 0.94
N SER A 80 -13.27 -2.17 0.53
CA SER A 80 -12.14 -2.75 -0.19
C SER A 80 -12.57 -4.03 -0.92
N ALA A 81 -11.62 -4.71 -1.55
CA ALA A 81 -11.81 -6.04 -2.11
C ALA A 81 -10.53 -6.86 -1.94
N VAL A 82 -10.69 -8.18 -1.95
CA VAL A 82 -9.59 -9.13 -1.93
C VAL A 82 -9.75 -10.14 -3.06
N ARG A 83 -8.62 -10.51 -3.65
CA ARG A 83 -8.49 -11.67 -4.53
C ARG A 83 -8.02 -12.84 -3.69
N ALA A 84 -8.63 -14.00 -3.86
CA ALA A 84 -8.33 -15.18 -3.07
C ALA A 84 -8.43 -16.46 -3.90
N VAL A 85 -7.89 -17.55 -3.37
CA VAL A 85 -8.09 -18.91 -3.89
C VAL A 85 -8.80 -19.76 -2.85
N THR A 86 -9.70 -20.63 -3.30
CA THR A 86 -10.44 -21.55 -2.42
C THR A 86 -10.81 -22.85 -3.13
N LYS A 87 -11.00 -23.91 -2.35
CA LYS A 87 -11.55 -25.20 -2.81
C LYS A 87 -13.07 -25.32 -2.60
N LEU A 88 -13.66 -24.38 -1.87
CA LEU A 88 -15.10 -24.36 -1.59
C LEU A 88 -15.88 -24.14 -2.88
N GLY A 89 -16.97 -24.88 -3.08
CA GLY A 89 -17.93 -24.61 -4.14
C GLY A 89 -18.63 -23.25 -3.93
N PRO A 90 -19.30 -22.68 -4.97
CA PRO A 90 -19.91 -21.35 -4.89
C PRO A 90 -20.90 -21.16 -3.72
N HIS A 91 -21.77 -22.13 -3.49
CA HIS A 91 -22.74 -22.10 -2.38
C HIS A 91 -22.10 -22.35 -1.01
N GLU A 92 -21.03 -23.13 -0.95
CA GLU A 92 -20.24 -23.35 0.26
C GLU A 92 -19.47 -22.08 0.64
N LEU A 93 -18.89 -21.39 -0.36
CA LEU A 93 -18.25 -20.09 -0.19
C LEU A 93 -19.24 -19.05 0.32
N LEU A 94 -20.44 -18.96 -0.28
CA LEU A 94 -21.50 -18.08 0.21
C LEU A 94 -21.84 -18.39 1.68
N SER A 95 -22.01 -19.66 2.02
CA SER A 95 -22.32 -20.09 3.39
C SER A 95 -21.19 -19.73 4.37
N ALA A 96 -19.94 -19.92 3.97
CA ALA A 96 -18.77 -19.55 4.77
C ALA A 96 -18.73 -18.04 5.01
N VAL A 97 -18.90 -17.24 3.96
CA VAL A 97 -18.91 -15.77 4.03
C VAL A 97 -20.05 -15.26 4.93
N LYS A 98 -21.27 -15.80 4.81
CA LYS A 98 -22.39 -15.44 5.69
C LYS A 98 -22.18 -15.86 7.14
N ASN A 99 -21.50 -16.97 7.39
CA ASN A 99 -21.12 -17.37 8.74
C ASN A 99 -20.10 -16.40 9.36
N ILE A 100 -19.13 -15.91 8.57
CA ILE A 100 -18.17 -14.88 9.01
C ILE A 100 -18.91 -13.59 9.39
N GLU A 101 -19.81 -13.11 8.53
CA GLU A 101 -20.64 -11.93 8.83
C GLU A 101 -21.40 -12.08 10.15
N LYS A 102 -22.02 -13.24 10.38
CA LYS A 102 -22.77 -13.54 11.61
C LYS A 102 -21.86 -13.55 12.84
N GLN A 103 -20.66 -14.14 12.75
CA GLN A 103 -19.68 -14.15 13.85
C GLN A 103 -19.21 -12.75 14.23
N LEU A 104 -19.15 -11.84 13.25
CA LEU A 104 -18.78 -10.43 13.46
C LEU A 104 -19.96 -9.53 13.84
N GLY A 105 -21.09 -10.14 14.23
CA GLY A 105 -22.23 -9.42 14.80
C GLY A 105 -23.23 -8.88 13.77
N ARG A 106 -23.17 -9.32 12.51
CA ARG A 106 -24.24 -9.01 11.55
C ARG A 106 -25.53 -9.70 11.98
N THR A 107 -26.58 -8.91 12.17
CA THR A 107 -27.94 -9.37 12.49
C THR A 107 -28.90 -9.08 11.33
N ALA A 108 -30.10 -9.68 11.36
CA ALA A 108 -31.15 -9.36 10.41
C ALA A 108 -31.66 -7.94 10.68
N GLY A 109 -31.14 -6.97 9.93
CA GLY A 109 -31.47 -5.54 10.05
C GLY A 109 -32.14 -4.98 8.80
N ILE A 110 -32.26 -3.65 8.75
CA ILE A 110 -32.80 -2.93 7.60
C ILE A 110 -31.91 -3.18 6.37
N ARG A 111 -32.52 -3.46 5.22
CA ARG A 111 -31.80 -3.58 3.94
C ARG A 111 -31.02 -2.28 3.68
N TYR A 112 -29.71 -2.41 3.41
CA TYR A 112 -28.77 -1.28 3.24
C TYR A 112 -28.45 -0.46 4.50
N GLY A 113 -28.85 -0.95 5.68
CA GLY A 113 -28.54 -0.30 6.94
C GLY A 113 -27.09 -0.50 7.41
N PRO A 114 -26.75 0.13 8.56
CA PRO A 114 -25.44 0.04 9.17
C PRO A 114 -25.09 -1.39 9.56
N ARG A 115 -23.84 -1.80 9.36
CA ARG A 115 -23.39 -3.14 9.71
C ARG A 115 -21.89 -3.20 10.07
N PRO A 116 -21.50 -4.11 10.97
CA PRO A 116 -20.09 -4.33 11.30
C PRO A 116 -19.29 -4.81 10.09
N ILE A 117 -19.87 -5.68 9.25
CA ILE A 117 -19.22 -6.18 8.04
C ILE A 117 -20.25 -6.62 6.98
N ASP A 118 -19.94 -6.36 5.71
CA ASP A 118 -20.57 -6.88 4.50
C ASP A 118 -19.50 -7.57 3.66
N LEU A 119 -19.77 -8.80 3.25
CA LEU A 119 -18.88 -9.58 2.42
C LEU A 119 -19.68 -10.12 1.23
N ASP A 120 -19.36 -9.60 0.05
CA ASP A 120 -20.05 -9.94 -1.20
C ASP A 120 -19.09 -10.66 -2.16
N ILE A 121 -19.47 -11.84 -2.64
CA ILE A 121 -18.72 -12.56 -3.67
C ILE A 121 -19.00 -11.89 -5.01
N LEU A 122 -17.99 -11.21 -5.55
CA LEU A 122 -18.12 -10.48 -6.82
C LEU A 122 -17.96 -11.40 -8.02
N LEU A 123 -16.92 -12.25 -7.99
CA LEU A 123 -16.46 -13.09 -9.10
C LEU A 123 -16.02 -14.46 -8.57
N TYR A 124 -16.21 -15.51 -9.37
CA TYR A 124 -15.84 -16.89 -9.02
C TYR A 124 -15.36 -17.65 -10.26
N GLY A 125 -14.06 -17.92 -10.33
CA GLY A 125 -13.37 -18.49 -11.47
C GLY A 125 -13.79 -17.81 -12.77
N ARG A 126 -14.15 -18.62 -13.77
CA ARG A 126 -14.66 -18.16 -15.08
C ARG A 126 -16.18 -18.29 -15.19
N TYR A 127 -16.88 -18.50 -14.08
CA TYR A 127 -18.25 -19.00 -14.10
C TYR A 127 -19.27 -17.87 -13.99
N LYS A 128 -20.35 -18.00 -14.79
CA LYS A 128 -21.63 -17.34 -14.50
C LYS A 128 -22.47 -18.28 -13.67
N ILE A 129 -22.95 -17.80 -12.54
CA ILE A 129 -23.75 -18.60 -11.60
C ILE A 129 -25.04 -17.85 -11.37
N HIS A 130 -26.16 -18.56 -11.46
CA HIS A 130 -27.47 -18.02 -11.13
C HIS A 130 -28.26 -19.09 -10.38
N SER A 131 -28.71 -18.73 -9.19
CA SER A 131 -29.56 -19.52 -8.32
C SER A 131 -30.39 -18.59 -7.45
N ASP A 132 -31.40 -19.11 -6.75
CA ASP A 132 -32.31 -18.33 -5.91
C ASP A 132 -31.59 -17.50 -4.83
N ILE A 133 -30.38 -17.89 -4.43
CA ILE A 133 -29.62 -17.26 -3.35
C ILE A 133 -28.26 -16.68 -3.77
N LEU A 134 -27.82 -16.91 -5.00
CA LEU A 134 -26.48 -16.50 -5.47
C LEU A 134 -26.49 -16.18 -6.95
N THR A 135 -26.00 -14.99 -7.29
CA THR A 135 -25.72 -14.55 -8.66
C THR A 135 -24.27 -14.11 -8.78
N ILE A 136 -23.53 -14.66 -9.75
CA ILE A 136 -22.13 -14.32 -10.08
C ILE A 136 -22.01 -14.10 -11.60
N PRO A 137 -21.39 -13.00 -12.07
CA PRO A 137 -20.89 -11.86 -11.29
C PRO A 137 -21.97 -11.19 -10.45
N HIS A 138 -21.59 -10.59 -9.33
CA HIS A 138 -22.55 -9.89 -8.49
C HIS A 138 -23.23 -8.76 -9.29
N GLU A 139 -24.57 -8.79 -9.34
CA GLU A 139 -25.37 -7.97 -10.27
C GLU A 139 -25.12 -6.45 -10.14
N ARG A 140 -24.75 -6.00 -8.94
CA ARG A 140 -24.55 -4.56 -8.61
C ARG A 140 -23.10 -4.08 -8.70
N ILE A 141 -22.16 -4.87 -9.23
CA ILE A 141 -20.78 -4.39 -9.45
C ILE A 141 -20.83 -3.12 -10.30
N TRP A 142 -21.60 -3.15 -11.38
CA TRP A 142 -21.58 -2.17 -12.47
C TRP A 142 -22.15 -0.80 -12.11
N GLU A 143 -22.87 -0.67 -10.99
CA GLU A 143 -23.48 0.58 -10.55
C GLU A 143 -22.78 1.21 -9.32
N ARG A 144 -21.75 0.53 -8.77
CA ARG A 144 -21.16 0.88 -7.47
C ARG A 144 -19.68 1.25 -7.62
N PRO A 145 -19.33 2.55 -7.63
CA PRO A 145 -17.93 3.00 -7.66
C PRO A 145 -17.08 2.38 -6.53
N PHE A 146 -17.64 2.28 -5.33
CA PHE A 146 -16.98 1.71 -4.15
C PHE A 146 -16.77 0.19 -4.21
N VAL A 147 -17.31 -0.50 -5.23
CA VAL A 147 -17.04 -1.92 -5.53
C VAL A 147 -16.12 -2.04 -6.74
N LEU A 148 -16.33 -1.24 -7.77
CA LEU A 148 -15.50 -1.25 -8.99
C LEU A 148 -14.06 -0.80 -8.73
N ALA A 149 -13.83 0.30 -7.98
CA ALA A 149 -12.46 0.78 -7.76
C ALA A 149 -11.58 -0.26 -7.04
N PRO A 150 -12.04 -0.88 -5.91
CA PRO A 150 -11.28 -1.96 -5.30
C PRO A 150 -11.14 -3.21 -6.19
N LEU A 151 -12.11 -3.51 -7.05
CA LEU A 151 -11.98 -4.62 -8.01
C LEU A 151 -10.87 -4.34 -9.03
N ILE A 152 -10.80 -3.12 -9.56
CA ILE A 152 -9.74 -2.69 -10.50
C ILE A 152 -8.36 -2.77 -9.84
N ASP A 153 -8.24 -2.39 -8.57
CA ASP A 153 -6.98 -2.47 -7.82
C ASP A 153 -6.35 -3.87 -7.80
N LEU A 154 -7.16 -4.93 -7.94
CA LEU A 154 -6.69 -6.32 -7.87
C LEU A 154 -6.05 -6.82 -9.18
N LEU A 155 -6.18 -6.07 -10.28
CA LEU A 155 -5.68 -6.45 -11.60
C LEU A 155 -4.20 -6.08 -11.81
N GLY A 156 -3.56 -6.68 -12.81
CA GLY A 156 -2.20 -6.37 -13.24
C GLY A 156 -1.81 -7.14 -14.50
N SER A 157 -1.62 -6.45 -15.62
CA SER A 157 -1.46 -7.04 -16.96
C SER A 157 -0.39 -8.15 -17.10
N ASP A 158 0.72 -8.07 -16.37
CA ASP A 158 1.85 -9.01 -16.44
C ASP A 158 1.59 -10.32 -15.64
N VAL A 159 0.56 -10.32 -14.79
CA VAL A 159 0.29 -11.38 -13.81
C VAL A 159 -1.18 -11.81 -13.80
N ASP A 160 -1.99 -11.19 -14.66
CA ASP A 160 -3.38 -11.54 -14.86
C ASP A 160 -3.49 -12.92 -15.52
N THR A 161 -4.44 -13.69 -15.02
CA THR A 161 -4.70 -15.06 -15.46
C THR A 161 -5.81 -15.06 -16.50
N ASP A 162 -6.03 -16.19 -17.17
CA ASP A 162 -7.23 -16.42 -17.99
C ASP A 162 -8.56 -16.12 -17.24
N ASP A 163 -8.56 -16.24 -15.91
CA ASP A 163 -9.73 -15.93 -15.09
C ASP A 163 -10.02 -14.43 -15.15
N VAL A 164 -8.99 -13.58 -15.10
CA VAL A 164 -9.12 -12.13 -15.29
C VAL A 164 -9.62 -11.78 -16.69
N ALA A 165 -9.09 -12.43 -17.75
CA ALA A 165 -9.60 -12.25 -19.11
C ALA A 165 -11.10 -12.63 -19.22
N SER A 166 -11.50 -13.68 -18.50
CA SER A 166 -12.90 -14.05 -18.38
C SER A 166 -13.69 -12.97 -17.64
N TRP A 167 -13.18 -12.40 -16.54
CA TRP A 167 -13.84 -11.32 -15.80
C TRP A 167 -14.10 -10.07 -16.66
N HIS A 168 -13.16 -9.69 -17.53
CA HIS A 168 -13.39 -8.65 -18.52
C HIS A 168 -14.55 -9.00 -19.47
N SER A 169 -14.62 -10.25 -19.93
CA SER A 169 -15.72 -10.71 -20.81
C SER A 169 -17.06 -10.86 -20.08
N LEU A 170 -17.03 -10.99 -18.76
CA LEU A 170 -18.21 -11.08 -17.90
C LEU A 170 -18.76 -9.70 -17.50
N ALA A 171 -18.02 -8.62 -17.78
CA ALA A 171 -18.45 -7.26 -17.48
C ALA A 171 -19.73 -6.88 -18.23
N ALA A 172 -20.46 -5.90 -17.69
CA ALA A 172 -21.66 -5.37 -18.35
C ALA A 172 -21.34 -4.68 -19.69
N ASP A 173 -20.13 -4.13 -19.82
CA ASP A 173 -19.70 -3.34 -20.96
C ASP A 173 -18.71 -4.11 -21.86
N HIS A 174 -18.76 -3.86 -23.16
CA HIS A 174 -17.92 -4.56 -24.15
C HIS A 174 -16.42 -4.32 -23.97
N GLY A 175 -16.01 -3.17 -23.42
CA GLY A 175 -14.62 -2.84 -23.06
C GLY A 175 -14.19 -3.38 -21.70
N GLY A 176 -14.99 -4.24 -21.06
CA GLY A 176 -14.63 -4.94 -19.83
C GLY A 176 -14.65 -4.06 -18.58
N LEU A 177 -13.98 -4.54 -17.53
CA LEU A 177 -13.97 -3.89 -16.20
C LEU A 177 -13.53 -2.42 -16.23
N PHE A 178 -12.54 -2.06 -17.05
CA PHE A 178 -12.04 -0.69 -17.15
C PHE A 178 -13.09 0.26 -17.74
N GLU A 179 -13.82 -0.14 -18.79
CA GLU A 179 -14.88 0.70 -19.34
C GLU A 179 -16.01 0.88 -18.33
N SER A 180 -16.39 -0.18 -17.61
CA SER A 180 -17.38 -0.09 -16.54
C SER A 180 -16.94 0.87 -15.43
N TRP A 181 -15.65 0.87 -15.07
CA TRP A 181 -15.10 1.82 -14.10
C TRP A 181 -15.18 3.27 -14.60
N GLU A 182 -14.77 3.54 -15.84
CA GLU A 182 -14.85 4.88 -16.43
C GLU A 182 -16.29 5.40 -16.54
N LYS A 183 -17.26 4.53 -16.86
CA LYS A 183 -18.69 4.91 -16.95
C LYS A 183 -19.29 5.39 -15.64
N VAL A 184 -18.83 4.84 -14.52
CA VAL A 184 -19.29 5.27 -13.20
C VAL A 184 -18.48 6.44 -12.64
N GLY A 185 -17.54 6.99 -13.42
CA GLY A 185 -16.78 8.20 -13.12
C GLY A 185 -15.26 7.99 -13.04
N GLY A 186 -14.79 6.75 -13.04
CA GLY A 186 -13.37 6.40 -13.11
C GLY A 186 -12.53 6.98 -11.97
N GLU A 187 -11.22 7.07 -12.22
CA GLU A 187 -10.24 7.60 -11.26
C GLU A 187 -10.54 9.04 -10.83
N TYR A 188 -11.25 9.81 -11.67
CA TYR A 188 -11.65 11.19 -11.38
C TYR A 188 -12.55 11.33 -10.14
N LEU A 189 -13.27 10.27 -9.75
CA LEU A 189 -14.09 10.28 -8.53
C LEU A 189 -13.26 10.27 -7.24
N VAL A 190 -12.07 9.67 -7.27
CA VAL A 190 -11.27 9.48 -6.07
C VAL A 190 -10.63 10.81 -5.66
N GLY A 191 -10.83 11.21 -4.41
CA GLY A 191 -10.37 12.50 -3.89
C GLY A 191 -11.32 13.67 -4.21
N LYS A 192 -12.51 13.39 -4.74
CA LYS A 192 -13.64 14.34 -4.82
C LYS A 192 -14.73 13.95 -3.80
N GLU A 193 -15.73 14.82 -3.65
CA GLU A 193 -16.84 14.62 -2.71
C GLU A 193 -17.42 13.20 -2.82
N GLY A 194 -17.22 12.38 -1.77
CA GLY A 194 -17.89 11.10 -1.60
C GLY A 194 -17.01 9.83 -1.66
N MET A 195 -15.77 9.88 -2.16
CA MET A 195 -14.87 8.71 -2.20
C MET A 195 -13.39 9.09 -2.07
N ARG A 196 -12.72 8.57 -1.03
CA ARG A 196 -11.32 8.86 -0.72
C ARG A 196 -10.51 7.59 -0.57
N ARG A 197 -9.28 7.57 -1.08
CA ARG A 197 -8.33 6.52 -0.69
C ARG A 197 -7.71 6.89 0.65
N VAL A 198 -7.74 5.92 1.55
CA VAL A 198 -7.34 6.11 2.95
C VAL A 198 -6.34 5.03 3.34
N LEU A 199 -5.60 5.30 4.41
CA LEU A 199 -4.72 4.35 5.04
C LEU A 199 -4.92 4.43 6.56
N SER A 200 -4.91 3.28 7.23
CA SER A 200 -5.21 3.21 8.67
C SER A 200 -4.01 3.61 9.53
N VAL A 201 -4.21 4.56 10.44
CA VAL A 201 -3.17 4.97 11.39
C VAL A 201 -3.77 5.02 12.80
N GLY A 202 -3.41 4.04 13.63
CA GLY A 202 -4.09 3.81 14.91
C GLY A 202 -5.59 3.64 14.69
N ASN A 203 -6.40 4.41 15.41
CA ASN A 203 -7.87 4.39 15.30
C ASN A 203 -8.42 5.39 14.27
N SER A 204 -7.56 6.02 13.47
CA SER A 204 -7.92 7.04 12.49
C SER A 204 -7.63 6.59 11.06
N LEU A 205 -8.23 7.29 10.10
CA LEU A 205 -7.96 7.11 8.68
C LEU A 205 -7.22 8.35 8.16
N TRP A 206 -6.06 8.13 7.56
CA TRP A 206 -5.31 9.17 6.86
C TRP A 206 -5.74 9.18 5.39
N ASP A 207 -6.41 10.26 4.97
CA ASP A 207 -6.68 10.55 3.56
C ASP A 207 -5.43 11.13 2.89
N TRP A 208 -4.85 10.33 2.01
CA TRP A 208 -3.68 10.69 1.21
C TRP A 208 -4.04 11.01 -0.25
N SER A 209 -5.33 10.91 -0.59
CA SER A 209 -5.82 11.14 -1.94
C SER A 209 -5.96 12.63 -2.26
N CYS A 210 -6.09 13.50 -1.25
CA CYS A 210 -6.42 14.92 -1.43
C CYS A 210 -5.26 15.90 -1.29
N LYS A 211 -4.18 15.54 -0.58
CA LYS A 211 -3.06 16.45 -0.23
C LYS A 211 -1.73 15.69 -0.16
N THR A 212 -0.64 16.27 -0.67
CA THR A 212 0.72 15.82 -0.35
C THR A 212 1.08 16.17 1.10
N SER A 213 1.49 15.16 1.87
CA SER A 213 1.91 15.32 3.26
C SER A 213 3.40 15.63 3.38
N VAL A 214 3.75 16.51 4.32
CA VAL A 214 5.15 16.84 4.63
C VAL A 214 5.64 16.07 5.85
N MET A 215 6.69 15.27 5.66
CA MET A 215 7.36 14.50 6.69
C MET A 215 8.67 15.19 7.08
N GLY A 216 8.72 15.78 8.27
CA GLY A 216 9.90 16.42 8.84
C GLY A 216 10.91 15.41 9.37
N VAL A 217 12.19 15.57 9.02
CA VAL A 217 13.27 14.65 9.43
C VAL A 217 13.89 15.08 10.76
N LEU A 218 13.86 14.19 11.74
CA LEU A 218 14.59 14.30 13.01
C LEU A 218 15.66 13.20 13.10
N ASN A 219 16.91 13.54 12.81
CA ASN A 219 18.04 12.63 13.01
C ASN A 219 18.65 12.84 14.38
N LEU A 220 18.74 11.79 15.20
CA LEU A 220 19.39 11.81 16.50
C LEU A 220 20.88 11.50 16.29
N THR A 221 21.73 12.53 16.27
CA THR A 221 23.16 12.37 15.97
C THR A 221 23.95 11.89 17.20
N PRO A 222 25.07 11.13 17.02
CA PRO A 222 25.91 10.67 18.13
C PRO A 222 26.45 11.82 19.00
N ASP A 223 26.91 12.90 18.36
CA ASP A 223 27.57 14.04 19.00
C ASP A 223 26.67 14.75 20.04
N SER A 224 25.35 14.63 19.89
CA SER A 224 24.41 15.28 20.83
C SER A 224 24.26 14.50 22.15
N PHE A 225 24.64 13.22 22.21
CA PHE A 225 24.53 12.42 23.43
C PHE A 225 25.84 12.23 24.20
N SER A 226 26.99 12.51 23.58
CA SER A 226 28.32 12.37 24.20
C SER A 226 28.84 13.62 24.92
N ASP A 227 28.49 14.83 24.45
CA ASP A 227 29.28 16.03 24.77
C ASP A 227 28.60 17.08 25.69
N GLY A 228 27.32 16.92 26.07
CA GLY A 228 26.58 17.95 26.83
C GLY A 228 25.43 17.48 27.75
N GLY A 229 25.20 16.17 27.84
CA GLY A 229 24.18 15.54 28.69
C GLY A 229 22.91 15.15 27.93
N LYS A 230 22.42 13.92 28.16
CA LYS A 230 21.24 13.32 27.50
C LYS A 230 19.97 14.19 27.55
N PHE A 231 19.86 15.09 28.53
CA PHE A 231 18.72 16.00 28.66
C PHE A 231 18.76 17.14 27.64
N GLN A 232 19.94 17.69 27.35
CA GLN A 232 20.08 18.78 26.37
C GLN A 232 19.75 18.30 24.95
N SER A 233 20.09 17.04 24.62
CA SER A 233 19.73 16.46 23.32
C SER A 233 18.23 16.21 23.17
N ILE A 234 17.53 15.80 24.24
CA ILE A 234 16.07 15.64 24.23
C ILE A 234 15.38 17.00 24.07
N GLU A 235 15.78 18.03 24.83
CA GLU A 235 15.20 19.37 24.72
C GLU A 235 15.41 19.97 23.33
N ALA A 236 16.61 19.81 22.75
CA ALA A 236 16.91 20.25 21.39
C ALA A 236 16.03 19.53 20.36
N ALA A 237 15.88 18.21 20.48
CA ALA A 237 15.02 17.41 19.60
C ALA A 237 13.55 17.85 19.69
N VAL A 238 13.02 18.03 20.90
CA VAL A 238 11.66 18.53 21.16
C VAL A 238 11.47 19.93 20.57
N SER A 239 12.46 20.82 20.73
CA SER A 239 12.41 22.17 20.15
C SER A 239 12.41 22.12 18.62
N GLN A 240 13.20 21.22 18.02
CA GLN A 240 13.23 21.04 16.57
C GLN A 240 11.89 20.50 16.05
N VAL A 241 11.29 19.53 16.74
CA VAL A 241 9.96 19.02 16.39
C VAL A 241 8.90 20.11 16.49
N ARG A 242 8.94 20.93 17.56
CA ARG A 242 8.02 22.07 17.70
C ARG A 242 8.14 23.04 16.52
N SER A 243 9.37 23.33 16.09
CA SER A 243 9.59 24.16 14.88
C SER A 243 9.00 23.50 13.64
N MET A 244 9.29 22.23 13.39
CA MET A 244 8.77 21.51 12.21
C MET A 244 7.24 21.46 12.18
N VAL A 245 6.60 21.22 13.33
CA VAL A 245 5.14 21.23 13.45
C VAL A 245 4.59 22.63 13.19
N SER A 246 5.21 23.68 13.75
CA SER A 246 4.83 25.07 13.52
C SER A 246 4.99 25.47 12.05
N ASP A 247 5.99 24.92 11.36
CA ASP A 247 6.26 25.13 9.94
C ASP A 247 5.31 24.33 9.03
N GLY A 248 4.44 23.49 9.59
CA GLY A 248 3.39 22.79 8.85
C GLY A 248 3.66 21.30 8.56
N ALA A 249 4.62 20.66 9.24
CA ALA A 249 4.81 19.21 9.12
C ALA A 249 3.52 18.46 9.48
N ASP A 250 3.17 17.47 8.65
CA ASP A 250 2.06 16.54 8.90
C ASP A 250 2.56 15.31 9.67
N MET A 251 3.83 14.96 9.48
CA MET A 251 4.48 13.80 10.09
C MET A 251 5.89 14.16 10.54
N ILE A 252 6.39 13.49 11.59
CA ILE A 252 7.77 13.56 12.03
C ILE A 252 8.39 12.18 11.90
N ASP A 253 9.50 12.07 11.20
CA ASP A 253 10.26 10.82 11.05
C ASP A 253 11.53 10.88 11.89
N ILE A 254 11.60 10.00 12.89
CA ILE A 254 12.67 9.97 13.89
C ILE A 254 13.61 8.82 13.56
N GLY A 255 14.86 9.16 13.24
CA GLY A 255 15.93 8.19 12.98
C GLY A 255 17.05 8.31 14.01
N ALA A 256 17.38 7.21 14.69
CA ALA A 256 18.47 7.15 15.67
C ALA A 256 19.76 6.53 15.11
N GLN A 257 19.67 5.94 13.92
CA GLN A 257 20.80 5.37 13.19
C GLN A 257 20.98 6.04 11.83
N SER A 258 22.21 6.37 11.48
CA SER A 258 22.52 6.96 10.18
C SER A 258 22.49 5.91 9.08
N THR A 259 21.66 6.14 8.07
CA THR A 259 21.60 5.33 6.83
C THR A 259 22.42 5.95 5.69
N ARG A 260 23.30 6.93 6.00
CA ARG A 260 24.22 7.53 5.03
C ARG A 260 25.26 6.50 4.54
N PRO A 261 25.78 6.65 3.30
CA PRO A 261 26.84 5.78 2.81
C PRO A 261 28.04 5.72 3.76
N MET A 262 28.53 4.52 4.02
CA MET A 262 29.68 4.23 4.90
C MET A 262 29.47 4.56 6.38
N ALA A 263 28.24 4.86 6.81
CA ALA A 263 27.97 5.08 8.23
C ALA A 263 28.15 3.77 9.02
N PRO A 264 28.77 3.82 10.21
CA PRO A 264 28.85 2.64 11.08
C PRO A 264 27.44 2.26 11.56
N MET A 265 27.16 0.95 11.57
CA MET A 265 25.95 0.42 12.20
C MET A 265 26.14 0.40 13.72
N ILE A 266 25.12 0.82 14.45
CA ILE A 266 25.09 0.73 15.92
C ILE A 266 24.28 -0.52 16.33
N SER A 267 24.36 -0.92 17.60
CA SER A 267 23.55 -2.04 18.08
C SER A 267 22.08 -1.63 18.26
N VAL A 268 21.18 -2.63 18.31
CA VAL A 268 19.76 -2.43 18.63
C VAL A 268 19.59 -1.67 19.95
N GLU A 269 20.38 -2.02 20.96
CA GLU A 269 20.34 -1.40 22.29
C GLU A 269 20.77 0.06 22.22
N GLU A 270 21.83 0.38 21.46
CA GLU A 270 22.28 1.76 21.28
C GLU A 270 21.26 2.61 20.50
N GLU A 271 20.61 2.05 19.48
CA GLU A 271 19.54 2.74 18.75
C GLU A 271 18.34 3.03 19.65
N LEU A 272 17.92 2.06 20.47
CA LEU A 272 16.84 2.23 21.45
C LEU A 272 17.17 3.29 22.51
N ASP A 273 18.39 3.27 23.05
CA ASP A 273 18.84 4.22 24.06
C ASP A 273 18.81 5.67 23.57
N ARG A 274 19.02 5.88 22.27
CA ARG A 274 18.90 7.20 21.61
C ARG A 274 17.44 7.54 21.31
N LEU A 275 16.70 6.60 20.74
CA LEU A 275 15.36 6.81 20.21
C LEU A 275 14.31 7.01 21.31
N ILE A 276 14.22 6.09 22.26
CA ILE A 276 13.06 5.97 23.16
C ILE A 276 12.86 7.23 24.02
N PRO A 277 13.89 7.83 24.65
CA PRO A 277 13.69 9.04 25.45
C PRO A 277 13.14 10.22 24.64
N VAL A 278 13.59 10.38 23.39
CA VAL A 278 13.13 11.45 22.49
C VAL A 278 11.72 11.16 22.00
N LEU A 279 11.44 9.92 21.57
CA LEU A 279 10.12 9.50 21.13
C LEU A 279 9.07 9.72 22.22
N GLU A 280 9.33 9.31 23.46
CA GLU A 280 8.40 9.53 24.58
C GLU A 280 8.15 11.02 24.86
N ALA A 281 9.19 11.86 24.75
CA ALA A 281 9.05 13.30 24.92
C ALA A 281 8.21 13.93 23.79
N VAL A 282 8.46 13.53 22.54
CA VAL A 282 7.73 14.01 21.35
C VAL A 282 6.26 13.58 21.38
N THR A 283 5.97 12.32 21.71
CA THR A 283 4.60 11.81 21.80
C THR A 283 3.75 12.56 22.85
N ARG A 284 4.37 13.09 23.91
CA ARG A 284 3.68 13.86 24.96
C ARG A 284 3.45 15.33 24.60
N MET A 285 3.99 15.82 23.48
CA MET A 285 3.82 17.21 23.06
C MET A 285 2.36 17.47 22.65
N PRO A 286 1.69 18.50 23.21
CA PRO A 286 0.37 18.92 22.75
C PRO A 286 0.33 19.28 21.26
N GLU A 287 1.43 19.84 20.74
CA GLU A 287 1.58 20.23 19.33
C GLU A 287 1.54 19.03 18.37
N MET A 288 1.81 17.81 18.86
CA MET A 288 1.70 16.58 18.08
C MET A 288 0.25 16.09 17.93
N GLY A 289 -0.73 16.78 18.51
CA GLY A 289 -2.14 16.48 18.32
C GLY A 289 -2.52 16.47 16.82
N GLY A 290 -2.96 15.32 16.33
CA GLY A 290 -3.34 15.11 14.93
C GLY A 290 -2.17 14.97 13.94
N LYS A 291 -0.92 14.88 14.44
CA LYS A 291 0.29 14.62 13.63
C LYS A 291 0.72 13.16 13.76
N LEU A 292 1.43 12.66 12.76
CA LEU A 292 1.94 11.28 12.78
C LEU A 292 3.41 11.24 13.17
N ILE A 293 3.81 10.11 13.76
CA ILE A 293 5.20 9.82 14.12
C ILE A 293 5.62 8.57 13.35
N SER A 294 6.65 8.70 12.54
CA SER A 294 7.33 7.61 11.85
C SER A 294 8.66 7.32 12.56
N VAL A 295 9.05 6.05 12.59
CA VAL A 295 10.37 5.62 13.05
C VAL A 295 11.19 5.09 11.88
N ASP A 296 12.35 5.70 11.61
CA ASP A 296 13.32 5.29 10.58
C ASP A 296 14.25 4.24 11.17
N THR A 297 13.91 2.96 10.97
CA THR A 297 14.68 1.83 11.48
C THR A 297 14.51 0.60 10.60
N PHE A 298 15.57 -0.19 10.52
CA PHE A 298 15.56 -1.49 9.85
C PHE A 298 15.66 -2.67 10.84
N TYR A 299 15.62 -2.41 12.16
CA TYR A 299 15.56 -3.45 13.18
C TYR A 299 14.12 -3.65 13.67
N SER A 300 13.61 -4.87 13.54
CA SER A 300 12.27 -5.25 13.98
C SER A 300 12.04 -5.01 15.47
N LYS A 301 13.06 -5.22 16.31
CA LYS A 301 13.02 -4.93 17.75
C LYS A 301 12.85 -3.45 18.06
N VAL A 302 13.52 -2.57 17.30
CA VAL A 302 13.38 -1.12 17.45
C VAL A 302 11.99 -0.69 17.01
N ALA A 303 11.51 -1.19 15.87
CA ALA A 303 10.15 -0.93 15.39
C ALA A 303 9.08 -1.34 16.43
N LEU A 304 9.22 -2.54 17.02
CA LEU A 304 8.33 -3.03 18.08
C LEU A 304 8.26 -2.09 19.28
N GLU A 305 9.42 -1.71 19.84
CA GLU A 305 9.44 -0.85 21.03
C GLU A 305 9.00 0.58 20.72
N ALA A 306 9.34 1.11 19.54
CA ALA A 306 8.89 2.43 19.10
C ALA A 306 7.36 2.50 18.98
N VAL A 307 6.72 1.51 18.32
CA VAL A 307 5.26 1.49 18.18
C VAL A 307 4.58 1.34 19.54
N LYS A 308 5.10 0.51 20.46
CA LYS A 308 4.61 0.42 21.84
C LYS A 308 4.65 1.77 22.59
N ARG A 309 5.52 2.70 22.18
CA ARG A 309 5.64 4.06 22.77
C ARG A 309 4.94 5.15 21.96
N GLY A 310 4.12 4.78 20.99
CA GLY A 310 3.27 5.72 20.24
C GLY A 310 3.81 6.14 18.88
N ALA A 311 4.83 5.46 18.33
CA ALA A 311 5.12 5.59 16.91
C ALA A 311 3.94 5.01 16.09
N HIS A 312 3.61 5.68 15.00
CA HIS A 312 2.44 5.40 14.18
C HIS A 312 2.79 4.66 12.89
N ILE A 313 4.00 4.80 12.38
CA ILE A 313 4.47 4.27 11.09
C ILE A 313 5.88 3.69 11.29
N VAL A 314 6.17 2.56 10.63
CA VAL A 314 7.54 2.03 10.52
C VAL A 314 8.09 2.36 9.14
N ASN A 315 9.23 3.06 9.11
CA ASN A 315 9.95 3.42 7.90
C ASN A 315 11.22 2.57 7.77
N ASP A 316 11.18 1.58 6.88
CA ASP A 316 12.29 0.66 6.67
C ASP A 316 12.94 0.90 5.29
N VAL A 317 14.14 1.48 5.35
CA VAL A 317 15.00 1.72 4.17
C VAL A 317 15.40 0.43 3.43
N SER A 318 15.29 -0.73 4.08
CA SER A 318 15.68 -2.02 3.52
C SER A 318 14.51 -2.86 3.01
N ALA A 319 13.27 -2.43 3.29
CA ALA A 319 12.05 -3.20 3.01
C ALA A 319 12.15 -4.67 3.47
N GLY A 320 12.62 -4.88 4.70
CA GLY A 320 12.76 -6.18 5.36
C GLY A 320 14.05 -6.94 5.08
N ASN A 321 14.95 -6.42 4.23
CA ASN A 321 16.15 -7.17 3.85
C ASN A 321 17.23 -7.23 4.93
N LEU A 322 17.28 -6.25 5.83
CA LEU A 322 18.30 -6.21 6.89
C LEU A 322 17.86 -6.91 8.18
N ASP A 323 16.55 -7.18 8.34
CA ASP A 323 16.01 -7.95 9.46
C ASP A 323 14.85 -8.84 8.98
N PRO A 324 15.03 -10.18 8.94
CA PRO A 324 14.01 -11.10 8.43
C PRO A 324 12.73 -11.13 9.28
N GLU A 325 12.74 -10.68 10.53
CA GLU A 325 11.54 -10.61 11.37
C GLU A 325 10.74 -9.32 11.14
N MET A 326 11.27 -8.33 10.41
CA MET A 326 10.64 -7.01 10.23
C MET A 326 9.20 -7.10 9.75
N HIS A 327 8.94 -7.82 8.65
CA HIS A 327 7.60 -7.89 8.08
C HIS A 327 6.58 -8.55 9.03
N LYS A 328 7.00 -9.60 9.74
CA LYS A 328 6.13 -10.31 10.70
C LYS A 328 5.82 -9.42 11.91
N VAL A 329 6.83 -8.75 12.47
CA VAL A 329 6.65 -7.82 13.58
C VAL A 329 5.72 -6.68 13.16
N VAL A 330 5.95 -6.07 12.01
CA VAL A 330 5.09 -4.98 11.52
C VAL A 330 3.67 -5.46 11.23
N ALA A 331 3.48 -6.68 10.69
CA ALA A 331 2.17 -7.28 10.51
C ALA A 331 1.38 -7.30 11.83
N ASP A 332 1.99 -7.82 12.90
CA ASP A 332 1.40 -7.92 14.25
C ASP A 332 1.14 -6.55 14.89
N LEU A 333 1.98 -5.55 14.60
CA LEU A 333 1.84 -4.18 15.14
C LEU A 333 0.65 -3.41 14.55
N ASN A 334 0.07 -3.85 13.44
CA ASN A 334 -1.06 -3.19 12.78
C ASN A 334 -0.83 -1.71 12.39
N VAL A 335 0.44 -1.34 12.13
CA VAL A 335 0.81 0.01 11.66
C VAL A 335 1.17 0.01 10.17
N PRO A 336 1.10 1.17 9.49
CA PRO A 336 1.62 1.33 8.15
C PRO A 336 3.12 1.05 8.06
N TYR A 337 3.54 0.60 6.88
CA TYR A 337 4.91 0.21 6.59
C TYR A 337 5.38 0.95 5.33
N ILE A 338 6.45 1.74 5.47
CA ILE A 338 7.13 2.34 4.32
C ILE A 338 8.20 1.36 3.86
N ALA A 339 8.00 0.81 2.67
CA ALA A 339 8.95 -0.06 2.00
C ALA A 339 9.76 0.76 0.99
N MET A 340 11.04 0.97 1.30
CA MET A 340 11.95 1.68 0.41
C MET A 340 12.77 0.74 -0.47
N HIS A 341 13.06 1.18 -1.69
CA HIS A 341 13.99 0.52 -2.58
C HIS A 341 15.45 0.83 -2.24
N MET A 342 16.21 -0.19 -1.84
CA MET A 342 17.67 -0.15 -1.69
C MET A 342 18.27 -1.50 -2.09
N ARG A 343 19.44 -1.47 -2.74
CA ARG A 343 20.29 -2.65 -2.96
C ARG A 343 21.48 -2.64 -2.01
N GLY A 344 21.79 -3.79 -1.42
CA GLY A 344 22.83 -3.91 -0.39
C GLY A 344 22.40 -3.29 0.93
N ASP A 345 23.34 -2.65 1.61
CA ASP A 345 23.21 -2.03 2.93
C ASP A 345 23.96 -0.68 2.96
N PRO A 346 23.90 0.13 4.04
CA PRO A 346 24.60 1.42 4.09
C PRO A 346 26.11 1.37 3.78
N SER A 347 26.77 0.23 4.01
CA SER A 347 28.18 -0.01 3.72
C SER A 347 28.47 -0.52 2.29
N THR A 348 27.47 -1.04 1.56
CA THR A 348 27.66 -1.61 0.22
C THR A 348 26.84 -0.93 -0.87
N MET A 349 25.84 -0.12 -0.53
CA MET A 349 24.88 0.45 -1.48
C MET A 349 25.52 1.31 -2.57
N GLN A 350 26.71 1.88 -2.35
CA GLN A 350 27.41 2.72 -3.33
C GLN A 350 28.54 1.99 -4.08
N ASN A 351 28.61 0.66 -3.99
CA ASN A 351 29.57 -0.12 -4.76
C ASN A 351 29.16 -0.20 -6.25
N ASN A 352 30.10 -0.57 -7.13
CA ASN A 352 29.84 -0.60 -8.57
C ASN A 352 28.69 -1.54 -8.96
N GLU A 353 28.54 -2.67 -8.26
CA GLU A 353 27.50 -3.68 -8.52
C GLU A 353 26.09 -3.15 -8.23
N ASN A 354 25.88 -2.57 -7.04
CA ASN A 354 24.59 -2.05 -6.61
C ASN A 354 24.13 -0.80 -7.37
N LEU A 355 25.04 -0.14 -8.09
CA LEU A 355 24.76 1.03 -8.93
C LEU A 355 24.40 0.68 -10.39
N GLN A 356 24.44 -0.59 -10.80
CA GLN A 356 24.11 -1.00 -12.16
C GLN A 356 22.59 -1.08 -12.37
N TYR A 357 22.05 -0.15 -13.15
CA TYR A 357 20.67 -0.20 -13.63
C TYR A 357 20.66 0.03 -15.13
N ASP A 358 19.98 -0.85 -15.86
CA ASP A 358 19.69 -0.65 -17.29
C ASP A 358 18.58 0.39 -17.45
N ASP A 359 17.50 0.23 -16.68
CA ASP A 359 16.39 1.17 -16.57
C ASP A 359 16.00 1.30 -15.10
N VAL A 360 16.50 2.35 -14.46
CA VAL A 360 16.37 2.55 -13.02
C VAL A 360 14.90 2.56 -12.57
N CYS A 361 14.00 3.17 -13.33
CA CYS A 361 12.58 3.25 -12.95
C CYS A 361 11.89 1.89 -13.03
N ASN A 362 12.14 1.14 -14.11
CA ASN A 362 11.53 -0.18 -14.29
C ASN A 362 12.07 -1.21 -13.28
N GLN A 363 13.38 -1.17 -13.00
CA GLN A 363 13.99 -2.07 -12.02
C GLN A 363 13.55 -1.74 -10.60
N ILE A 364 13.46 -0.45 -10.22
CA ILE A 364 12.88 -0.04 -8.93
C ILE A 364 11.46 -0.58 -8.78
N ALA A 365 10.61 -0.41 -9.80
CA ALA A 365 9.24 -0.89 -9.77
C ALA A 365 9.16 -2.41 -9.58
N LEU A 366 9.99 -3.18 -10.29
CA LEU A 366 10.05 -4.64 -10.18
C LEU A 366 10.51 -5.09 -8.79
N GLU A 367 11.60 -4.50 -8.30
CA GLU A 367 12.22 -4.88 -7.03
C GLU A 367 11.31 -4.48 -5.85
N LEU A 368 10.72 -3.29 -5.85
CA LEU A 368 9.73 -2.87 -4.85
C LEU A 368 8.52 -3.80 -4.83
N HIS A 369 7.97 -4.13 -6.00
CA HIS A 369 6.85 -5.05 -6.08
C HIS A 369 7.20 -6.40 -5.42
N SER A 370 8.39 -6.95 -5.70
CA SER A 370 8.85 -8.19 -5.05
C SER A 370 8.89 -8.06 -3.52
N LYS A 371 9.47 -6.99 -2.98
CA LYS A 371 9.57 -6.78 -1.53
C LYS A 371 8.20 -6.66 -0.87
N ILE A 372 7.28 -6.00 -1.56
CA ILE A 372 5.92 -5.79 -1.05
C ILE A 372 5.12 -7.09 -1.10
N ARG A 373 5.36 -7.97 -2.09
CA ARG A 373 4.80 -9.33 -2.09
C ARG A 373 5.28 -10.17 -0.89
N ASP A 374 6.53 -10.00 -0.48
CA ASP A 374 7.07 -10.66 0.71
C ASP A 374 6.40 -10.12 1.98
N ALA A 375 6.17 -8.81 2.06
CA ALA A 375 5.42 -8.16 3.14
C ALA A 375 3.95 -8.63 3.20
N GLU A 376 3.24 -8.70 2.07
CA GLU A 376 1.87 -9.22 1.98
C GLU A 376 1.78 -10.67 2.46
N SER A 377 2.73 -11.49 2.03
CA SER A 377 2.79 -12.91 2.38
C SER A 377 3.11 -13.12 3.87
N SER A 378 3.76 -12.14 4.50
CA SER A 378 4.03 -12.06 5.94
C SER A 378 2.86 -11.48 6.75
N GLY A 379 1.80 -11.01 6.09
CA GLY A 379 0.57 -10.53 6.72
C GLY A 379 0.39 -9.01 6.75
N ILE A 380 1.23 -8.23 6.06
CA ILE A 380 1.01 -6.78 5.89
C ILE A 380 0.13 -6.55 4.65
N PRO A 381 -1.16 -6.22 4.77
CA PRO A 381 -2.01 -6.01 3.61
C PRO A 381 -1.54 -4.82 2.78
N ALA A 382 -1.72 -4.86 1.45
CA ALA A 382 -1.24 -3.79 0.55
C ALA A 382 -1.77 -2.39 0.94
N TRP A 383 -2.97 -2.29 1.51
CA TRP A 383 -3.54 -1.02 1.98
C TRP A 383 -2.83 -0.40 3.20
N ARG A 384 -1.84 -1.08 3.78
CA ARG A 384 -0.93 -0.56 4.83
C ARG A 384 0.45 -0.18 4.29
N ILE A 385 0.71 -0.37 3.01
CA ILE A 385 2.01 -0.13 2.38
C ILE A 385 2.10 1.31 1.87
N ILE A 386 3.24 1.93 2.14
CA ILE A 386 3.71 3.16 1.50
C ILE A 386 4.99 2.79 0.73
N ILE A 387 5.15 3.28 -0.49
CA ILE A 387 6.31 2.95 -1.34
C ILE A 387 7.30 4.11 -1.42
N ASP A 388 8.59 3.82 -1.40
CA ASP A 388 9.65 4.82 -1.61
C ASP A 388 10.67 4.30 -2.66
N PRO A 389 10.90 4.99 -3.79
CA PRO A 389 11.88 4.60 -4.80
C PRO A 389 13.35 4.71 -4.31
N GLY A 390 13.57 5.25 -3.10
CA GLY A 390 14.85 5.31 -2.42
C GLY A 390 15.82 6.25 -3.10
N VAL A 391 15.42 7.51 -3.31
CA VAL A 391 16.30 8.55 -3.86
C VAL A 391 17.59 8.60 -3.05
N GLY A 392 18.73 8.46 -3.70
CA GLY A 392 20.08 8.48 -3.14
C GLY A 392 20.54 7.20 -2.44
N PHE A 393 19.78 6.11 -2.50
CA PHE A 393 20.16 4.80 -1.95
C PHE A 393 20.45 3.81 -3.07
N SER A 394 21.71 3.44 -3.28
CA SER A 394 22.09 2.59 -4.42
C SER A 394 21.73 3.20 -5.77
N LYS A 395 21.95 4.52 -5.94
CA LYS A 395 21.78 5.23 -7.21
C LYS A 395 22.85 6.28 -7.41
N THR A 396 23.32 6.41 -8.65
CA THR A 396 24.19 7.50 -9.12
C THR A 396 23.42 8.82 -9.22
N THR A 397 24.14 9.93 -9.38
CA THR A 397 23.51 11.25 -9.56
C THR A 397 22.57 11.31 -10.76
N LYS A 398 22.95 10.70 -11.90
CA LYS A 398 22.09 10.61 -13.08
C LYS A 398 20.80 9.83 -12.78
N GLN A 399 20.93 8.65 -12.18
CA GLN A 399 19.79 7.80 -11.81
C GLN A 399 18.85 8.49 -10.80
N ASN A 400 19.39 9.27 -9.85
CA ASN A 400 18.57 10.04 -8.92
C ASN A 400 17.73 11.11 -9.63
N LEU A 401 18.29 11.79 -10.63
CA LEU A 401 17.54 12.74 -11.45
C LEU A 401 16.46 12.04 -12.29
N GLU A 402 16.78 10.88 -12.86
CA GLU A 402 15.81 10.05 -13.61
C GLU A 402 14.65 9.58 -12.72
N ILE A 403 14.88 9.26 -11.45
CA ILE A 403 13.82 8.88 -10.51
C ILE A 403 12.88 10.06 -10.22
N LEU A 404 13.43 11.27 -10.01
CA LEU A 404 12.62 12.45 -9.66
C LEU A 404 11.59 12.77 -10.75
N THR A 405 11.99 12.76 -12.01
CA THR A 405 11.07 12.96 -13.15
C THR A 405 10.34 11.67 -13.55
N GLY A 406 10.85 10.51 -13.13
CA GLY A 406 10.34 9.19 -13.46
C GLY A 406 9.29 8.62 -12.50
N VAL A 407 8.81 9.38 -11.51
CA VAL A 407 7.73 8.93 -10.61
C VAL A 407 6.51 8.37 -11.37
N PRO A 408 5.98 9.01 -12.44
CA PRO A 408 4.89 8.43 -13.23
C PRO A 408 5.25 7.12 -13.91
N LYS A 409 6.51 6.99 -14.38
CA LYS A 409 7.04 5.78 -15.02
C LYS A 409 7.12 4.63 -14.02
N ILE A 410 7.59 4.89 -12.79
CA ILE A 410 7.63 3.90 -11.72
C ILE A 410 6.21 3.40 -11.40
N ARG A 411 5.23 4.30 -11.23
CA ARG A 411 3.83 3.90 -11.01
C ARG A 411 3.28 3.06 -12.15
N THR A 412 3.51 3.47 -13.39
CA THR A 412 3.08 2.73 -14.58
C THR A 412 3.71 1.33 -14.64
N ALA A 413 4.99 1.21 -14.27
CA ALA A 413 5.67 -0.09 -14.24
C ALA A 413 5.16 -0.99 -13.10
N ILE A 414 4.80 -0.43 -11.93
CA ILE A 414 4.14 -1.17 -10.83
C ILE A 414 2.74 -1.63 -11.25
N ALA A 415 1.97 -0.77 -11.93
CA ALA A 415 0.61 -1.04 -12.38
C ALA A 415 0.49 -2.29 -13.24
N ARG A 416 1.54 -2.62 -14.00
CA ARG A 416 1.61 -3.87 -14.78
C ARG A 416 1.50 -5.13 -13.91
N ARG A 417 1.89 -5.08 -12.63
CA ARG A 417 1.78 -6.23 -11.73
C ARG A 417 0.73 -6.05 -10.64
N SER A 418 0.43 -4.82 -10.23
CA SER A 418 -0.58 -4.52 -9.23
C SER A 418 -1.04 -3.08 -9.37
N LEU A 419 -2.28 -2.89 -9.85
CA LEU A 419 -2.90 -1.57 -9.94
C LEU A 419 -3.08 -0.93 -8.56
N GLY A 420 -3.58 -1.67 -7.58
CA GLY A 420 -3.74 -1.18 -6.21
C GLY A 420 -2.41 -0.71 -5.61
N LEU A 421 -1.32 -1.44 -5.85
CA LEU A 421 0.00 -1.00 -5.39
C LEU A 421 0.50 0.23 -6.15
N SER A 422 0.18 0.35 -7.43
CA SER A 422 0.52 1.55 -8.21
C SER A 422 -0.18 2.81 -7.69
N HIS A 423 -1.30 2.64 -6.98
CA HIS A 423 -2.01 3.72 -6.29
C HIS A 423 -1.44 4.00 -4.90
N ALA A 424 -0.74 3.07 -4.25
CA ALA A 424 -0.23 3.24 -2.89
C ALA A 424 0.49 4.59 -2.69
N PRO A 425 0.42 5.18 -1.48
CA PRO A 425 1.10 6.45 -1.20
C PRO A 425 2.57 6.31 -1.53
N MET A 426 3.11 7.25 -2.31
CA MET A 426 4.53 7.29 -2.63
C MET A 426 5.23 8.37 -1.82
N LEU A 427 6.25 7.97 -1.07
CA LEU A 427 7.18 8.85 -0.39
C LEU A 427 8.39 9.13 -1.27
N ILE A 428 8.89 10.36 -1.26
CA ILE A 428 10.20 10.71 -1.82
C ILE A 428 11.01 11.52 -0.80
N GLY A 429 12.31 11.21 -0.69
CA GLY A 429 13.22 11.90 0.23
C GLY A 429 14.46 12.49 -0.45
N PRO A 430 14.36 13.50 -1.33
CA PRO A 430 15.53 14.08 -1.98
C PRO A 430 16.35 15.01 -1.07
N SER A 431 15.81 15.38 0.09
CA SER A 431 16.29 16.49 0.91
C SER A 431 17.77 16.39 1.28
N ARG A 432 18.51 17.45 0.90
CA ARG A 432 19.94 17.66 1.17
C ARG A 432 20.88 16.55 0.68
N LYS A 433 20.41 15.64 -0.18
CA LYS A 433 21.21 14.50 -0.65
C LYS A 433 22.37 14.95 -1.54
N LYS A 434 23.42 14.11 -1.56
CA LYS A 434 24.71 14.42 -2.21
C LYS A 434 24.55 14.77 -3.69
N PHE A 435 23.66 14.07 -4.42
CA PHE A 435 23.45 14.30 -5.85
C PHE A 435 22.99 15.74 -6.15
N LEU A 436 22.18 16.36 -5.30
CA LEU A 436 21.79 17.77 -5.44
C LEU A 436 23.00 18.70 -5.28
N GLY A 437 23.89 18.37 -4.34
CA GLY A 437 25.14 19.08 -4.15
C GLY A 437 26.08 18.97 -5.35
N GLU A 438 26.13 17.81 -5.98
CA GLU A 438 26.94 17.59 -7.19
C GLU A 438 26.39 18.37 -8.39
N VAL A 439 25.06 18.38 -8.58
CA VAL A 439 24.41 19.11 -9.68
C VAL A 439 24.52 20.63 -9.50
N CYS A 440 24.37 21.13 -8.27
CA CYS A 440 24.32 22.57 -7.98
C CYS A 440 25.63 23.16 -7.45
N SER A 441 26.70 22.36 -7.39
CA SER A 441 27.99 22.76 -6.80
C SER A 441 27.84 23.29 -5.36
N ARG A 442 27.19 22.49 -4.50
CA ARG A 442 26.97 22.76 -3.06
C ARG A 442 27.49 21.61 -2.21
N SER A 443 28.66 21.82 -1.60
CA SER A 443 29.31 20.82 -0.73
C SER A 443 28.62 20.70 0.63
N VAL A 444 28.08 21.80 1.16
CA VAL A 444 27.39 21.84 2.45
C VAL A 444 25.94 21.39 2.29
N ALA A 445 25.47 20.51 3.17
CA ALA A 445 24.14 19.91 3.08
C ALA A 445 23.00 20.94 3.20
N THR A 446 23.14 21.93 4.10
CA THR A 446 22.13 22.98 4.32
C THR A 446 21.99 23.94 3.13
N GLU A 447 23.05 24.16 2.36
CA GLU A 447 23.00 24.99 1.14
C GLU A 447 22.23 24.33 -0.02
N ARG A 448 21.80 23.08 0.14
CA ARG A 448 21.01 22.32 -0.84
C ARG A 448 19.51 22.47 -0.64
N ASP A 449 19.05 23.28 0.32
CA ASP A 449 17.61 23.48 0.56
C ASP A 449 16.89 24.06 -0.68
N PRO A 450 17.43 25.04 -1.44
CA PRO A 450 16.80 25.49 -2.69
C PRO A 450 16.68 24.37 -3.74
N ALA A 451 17.72 23.54 -3.88
CA ALA A 451 17.69 22.40 -4.79
C ALA A 451 16.71 21.30 -4.31
N THR A 452 16.55 21.17 -3.00
CA THR A 452 15.55 20.27 -2.40
C THR A 452 14.14 20.71 -2.74
N VAL A 453 13.83 22.00 -2.60
CA VAL A 453 12.52 22.57 -2.95
C VAL A 453 12.19 22.31 -4.42
N ALA A 454 13.14 22.48 -5.32
CA ALA A 454 12.97 22.17 -6.74
C ALA A 454 12.70 20.67 -6.96
N ALA A 455 13.49 19.78 -6.34
CA ALA A 455 13.31 18.33 -6.47
C ALA A 455 11.97 17.84 -5.89
N VAL A 456 11.55 18.39 -4.76
CA VAL A 456 10.25 18.13 -4.14
C VAL A 456 9.11 18.56 -5.06
N THR A 457 9.18 19.77 -5.62
CA THR A 457 8.19 20.27 -6.57
C THR A 457 8.00 19.32 -7.74
N VAL A 458 9.11 18.86 -8.36
CA VAL A 458 9.08 17.90 -9.48
C VAL A 458 8.43 16.59 -9.06
N GLY A 459 8.82 16.03 -7.92
CA GLY A 459 8.27 14.75 -7.46
C GLY A 459 6.78 14.82 -7.07
N VAL A 460 6.33 15.93 -6.50
CA VAL A 460 4.91 16.17 -6.21
C VAL A 460 4.10 16.29 -7.49
N LEU A 461 4.59 17.03 -8.49
CA LEU A 461 3.98 17.08 -9.83
C LEU A 461 3.94 15.70 -10.51
N GLY A 462 4.92 14.84 -10.22
CA GLY A 462 4.94 13.44 -10.67
C GLY A 462 3.97 12.51 -9.91
N GLY A 463 3.35 12.98 -8.84
CA GLY A 463 2.36 12.22 -8.06
C GLY A 463 2.90 11.62 -6.75
N ALA A 464 3.95 12.19 -6.15
CA ALA A 464 4.36 11.84 -4.79
C ALA A 464 3.34 12.33 -3.75
N ASN A 465 2.97 11.45 -2.81
CA ASN A 465 2.00 11.74 -1.75
C ASN A 465 2.67 12.20 -0.45
N ILE A 466 3.95 11.86 -0.24
CA ILE A 466 4.71 12.24 0.94
C ILE A 466 6.07 12.78 0.51
N VAL A 467 6.51 13.88 1.11
CA VAL A 467 7.88 14.39 0.92
C VAL A 467 8.61 14.40 2.26
N ARG A 468 9.80 13.79 2.29
CA ARG A 468 10.64 13.70 3.48
C ARG A 468 11.73 14.75 3.45
N VAL A 469 11.66 15.76 4.32
CA VAL A 469 12.45 16.99 4.23
C VAL A 469 13.01 17.47 5.57
N HIS A 470 14.18 18.13 5.52
CA HIS A 470 14.80 18.77 6.69
C HIS A 470 14.29 20.20 6.91
N ASN A 471 14.16 20.99 5.84
CA ASN A 471 13.61 22.34 5.88
C ASN A 471 12.12 22.27 5.55
N VAL A 472 11.29 22.17 6.60
CA VAL A 472 9.84 21.96 6.46
C VAL A 472 9.17 23.18 5.84
N ARG A 473 9.42 24.37 6.40
CA ARG A 473 8.77 25.62 6.00
C ARG A 473 8.84 25.85 4.49
N ASP A 474 10.04 25.84 3.92
CA ASP A 474 10.22 26.19 2.52
C ASP A 474 9.60 25.13 1.57
N ASN A 475 9.48 23.87 2.01
CA ASN A 475 8.82 22.81 1.23
C ASN A 475 7.29 22.84 1.37
N VAL A 476 6.76 23.23 2.54
CA VAL A 476 5.34 23.51 2.72
C VAL A 476 4.92 24.67 1.81
N ASP A 477 5.71 25.75 1.78
CA ASP A 477 5.48 26.91 0.90
C ASP A 477 5.51 26.52 -0.58
N ALA A 478 6.35 25.57 -0.97
CA ALA A 478 6.42 25.07 -2.34
C ALA A 478 5.23 24.18 -2.73
N ILE A 479 4.70 23.40 -1.78
CA ILE A 479 3.58 22.47 -2.03
C ILE A 479 2.23 23.20 -2.06
N MET A 480 2.05 24.22 -1.21
CA MET A 480 0.76 24.90 -1.05
C MET A 480 0.17 25.44 -2.39
N PRO A 481 0.93 26.08 -3.29
CA PRO A 481 0.42 26.50 -4.59
C PRO A 481 0.04 25.34 -5.53
N LEU A 482 0.70 24.18 -5.40
CA LEU A 482 0.40 22.99 -6.21
C LEU A 482 -0.95 22.39 -5.80
N GLU A 483 -1.20 22.31 -4.49
CA GLU A 483 -2.45 21.79 -3.92
C GLU A 483 -3.65 22.68 -4.28
N ALA A 484 -3.47 24.01 -4.24
CA ALA A 484 -4.52 24.95 -4.65
C ALA A 484 -4.95 24.77 -6.12
N ASN A 485 -4.06 24.25 -6.97
CA ASN A 485 -4.28 24.04 -8.41
C ASN A 485 -4.43 22.57 -8.80
N ARG A 486 -4.65 21.65 -7.85
CA ARG A 486 -4.64 20.20 -8.09
C ARG A 486 -5.66 19.73 -9.13
N ASN A 487 -6.78 20.44 -9.27
CA ASN A 487 -7.78 20.20 -10.32
C ASN A 487 -7.27 20.50 -11.76
N ILE A 488 -6.25 21.34 -11.92
CA ILE A 488 -5.62 21.68 -13.20
C ILE A 488 -4.49 20.70 -13.53
N LEU A 489 -3.73 20.27 -12.51
CA LEU A 489 -2.58 19.37 -12.66
C LEU A 489 -2.97 17.95 -13.12
N VAL A 490 -4.10 17.42 -12.63
CA VAL A 490 -4.64 16.11 -13.09
C VAL A 490 -4.92 16.14 -14.60
N ARG A 491 -5.36 17.28 -15.16
CA ARG A 491 -5.65 17.39 -16.61
C ARG A 491 -4.39 17.34 -17.48
N LEU A 492 -3.27 17.87 -17.01
CA LEU A 492 -2.01 17.87 -17.76
C LEU A 492 -1.40 16.46 -17.88
N GLY A 493 -1.56 15.61 -16.87
CA GLY A 493 -1.11 14.20 -16.92
C GLY A 493 -2.00 13.28 -17.76
N THR A 494 -3.31 13.56 -17.84
CA THR A 494 -4.27 12.73 -18.60
C THR A 494 -4.32 13.06 -20.10
N GLU A 495 -4.01 14.31 -20.49
CA GLU A 495 -3.98 14.69 -21.91
C GLU A 495 -2.79 14.11 -22.68
N GLU A 496 -1.64 13.86 -22.02
CA GLU A 496 -0.53 13.16 -22.68
C GLU A 496 -0.78 11.65 -22.81
N GLY A 497 -1.42 11.01 -21.82
CA GLY A 497 -1.78 9.59 -21.90
C GLY A 497 -2.81 9.26 -22.99
N SER A 498 -3.70 10.20 -23.31
CA SER A 498 -4.70 10.06 -24.38
C SER A 498 -4.14 10.36 -25.77
N ARG A 499 -3.10 11.18 -25.90
CA ARG A 499 -2.40 11.41 -27.18
C ARG A 499 -1.52 10.23 -27.62
N PHE A 500 -1.05 9.39 -26.70
CA PHE A 500 -0.29 8.18 -27.05
C PHE A 500 -1.17 7.05 -27.61
N LYS A 501 -2.48 7.05 -27.36
CA LYS A 501 -3.41 6.07 -27.97
C LYS A 501 -3.88 6.43 -29.39
N ALA A 502 -3.62 7.65 -29.86
CA ALA A 502 -4.12 8.13 -31.16
C ALA A 502 -3.07 8.12 -32.29
N LYS A 503 -1.94 7.42 -32.11
CA LYS A 503 -0.86 7.36 -33.13
C LYS A 503 -0.40 5.94 -33.50
N GLU A 504 -1.13 4.90 -33.09
CA GLU A 504 -0.90 3.51 -33.53
C GLU A 504 -2.13 2.90 -34.23
N GLU A 505 -2.81 3.69 -35.07
CA GLU A 505 -3.70 3.18 -36.13
C GLU A 505 -3.15 3.51 -37.52
#